data_AF-A0A258M7S0-F1
#
_entry.id   AF-A0A258M7S0-F1
#
_cell.length_a   1.000
_cell.length_b   1.000
_cell.length_c   1.000
_cell.angle_alpha   90.00
_cell.angle_beta   90.00
_cell.angle_gamma   90.00
#
_symmetry.space_group_name_H-M   'P 1'
#
loop_
_entity.id
_entity.type
_entity.pdbx_description
1 polymer ?
#
loop_
_entity_poly.entity_id
_entity_poly.type
_entity_poly.pdbx_seq_one_letter_code
_entity_poly.pdbx_strand_id
1 'polypeptide(L)' 'MEGTDGLYEIRVQLANDIFRIFCFFDEGKLVVIANGFQKKTQKTPKQEIAKALKIMEEYYENKK' A
#
# COMPACT_ATOMS: atom_id res chain seq x y z
N MET A 1 10.56 -1.32 7.64
CA MET A 1 10.70 -0.08 6.87
C MET A 1 10.23 1.01 7.81
N GLU A 2 11.18 1.56 8.56
CA GLU A 2 10.92 2.72 9.43
C GLU A 2 10.92 3.96 8.53
N GLY A 3 9.83 4.73 8.53
CA GLY A 3 9.74 5.99 7.77
C GLY A 3 8.50 6.19 6.89
N THR A 4 7.51 5.30 6.90
CA THR A 4 6.18 5.59 6.33
C THR A 4 5.13 5.53 7.44
N ASP A 5 4.83 6.69 8.02
CA ASP A 5 3.82 6.87 9.07
C ASP A 5 2.45 6.38 8.59
N GLY A 6 2.09 5.14 8.93
CA GLY A 6 0.74 4.59 8.69
C GLY A 6 0.54 3.76 7.42
N LEU A 7 1.57 3.58 6.57
CA LEU A 7 1.48 2.68 5.42
C LEU A 7 1.96 1.26 5.79
N TYR A 8 1.08 0.29 5.64
CA TYR A 8 1.28 -1.13 5.90
C TYR A 8 1.44 -1.90 4.59
N GLU A 9 2.25 -2.94 4.61
CA GLU A 9 2.42 -3.89 3.50
C GLU A 9 1.84 -5.25 3.90
N ILE A 10 0.74 -5.66 3.26
CA ILE A 10 0.21 -7.01 3.35
C ILE A 10 0.90 -7.87 2.30
N ARG A 11 1.44 -9.01 2.74
CA ARG A 11 2.07 -10.01 1.88
C ARG A 11 1.12 -11.20 1.75
N VAL A 12 0.66 -11.45 0.54
CA VAL A 12 -0.20 -12.60 0.22
C VAL A 12 0.58 -13.53 -0.69
N GLN A 13 0.68 -14.80 -0.33
CA GLN A 13 1.24 -15.83 -1.20
C GLN A 13 0.11 -16.76 -1.64
N LEU A 14 -0.11 -16.85 -2.95
CA LEU A 14 -1.06 -17.76 -3.55
C LEU A 14 -0.31 -18.66 -4.53
N ALA A 15 -0.13 -19.93 -4.16
CA ALA A 15 0.73 -20.87 -4.89
C ALA A 15 2.14 -20.28 -5.14
N ASN A 16 2.50 -20.09 -6.41
CA ASN A 16 3.78 -19.51 -6.83
C ASN A 16 3.76 -17.98 -6.95
N ASP A 17 2.59 -17.36 -6.81
CA ASP A 17 2.43 -15.92 -6.95
C ASP A 17 2.48 -15.23 -5.59
N ILE A 18 3.37 -14.24 -5.48
CA ILE A 18 3.48 -13.39 -4.30
C ILE A 18 2.87 -12.04 -4.64
N PHE A 19 1.89 -11.59 -3.88
CA PHE A 19 1.28 -10.28 -3.97
C PHE A 19 1.73 -9.41 -2.81
N ARG A 20 1.96 -8.14 -3.10
CA ARG A 20 2.21 -7.10 -2.12
C ARG A 20 1.12 -6.07 -2.24
N ILE A 21 0.43 -5.84 -1.14
CA ILE A 21 -0.68 -4.90 -1.06
C ILE A 21 -0.28 -3.83 -0.04
N PHE A 22 -0.21 -2.59 -0.49
CA PHE A 22 -0.05 -1.42 0.35
C PHE A 22 -1.43 -0.95 0.82
N CYS A 23 -1.59 -0.83 2.13
CA CYS A 23 -2.78 -0.31 2.76
C CYS A 23 -2.42 0.65 3.90
N PHE A 24 -3.37 1.47 4.30
CA PHE A 24 -3.25 2.31 5.48
C PHE A 24 -4.53 2.22 6.30
N PHE A 25 -4.40 2.50 7.59
CA PHE A 25 -5.53 2.60 8.49
C PHE A 25 -5.93 4.07 8.59
N ASP A 26 -7.23 4.31 8.48
CA ASP A 26 -7.85 5.61 8.75
C ASP A 26 -8.64 5.53 10.07
N GLU A 27 -9.01 6.68 10.63
CA GLU A 27 -9.66 6.78 11.94
C GLU A 27 -10.78 5.74 12.13
N GLY A 28 -10.60 4.85 13.12
CA GLY A 28 -11.53 3.77 13.45
C GLY A 28 -11.07 2.38 12.98
N LYS A 29 -11.94 1.66 12.27
CA LYS A 29 -11.71 0.29 11.76
C LYS A 29 -11.64 0.24 10.22
N LEU A 30 -11.39 1.37 9.58
CA LEU A 30 -11.35 1.46 8.12
C LEU A 30 -9.95 1.14 7.62
N VAL A 31 -9.85 0.13 6.76
CA VAL A 31 -8.61 -0.22 6.06
C VAL A 31 -8.75 0.20 4.61
N VAL A 32 -7.93 1.15 4.19
CA VAL A 32 -7.91 1.63 2.80
C VAL A 32 -6.77 0.94 2.07
N ILE A 33 -7.12 0.20 1.01
CA ILE A 33 -6.14 -0.45 0.15
C ILE A 33 -5.75 0.55 -0.94
N ALA A 34 -4.53 1.08 -0.86
CA ALA A 34 -4.04 2.05 -1.82
C ALA A 34 -3.60 1.38 -3.12
N ASN A 35 -2.88 0.25 -3.02
CA ASN A 35 -2.30 -0.38 -4.19
C ASN A 35 -1.97 -1.86 -3.95
N GLY A 36 -2.25 -2.74 -4.89
CA GLY A 36 -1.92 -4.16 -4.82
C GLY A 36 -1.28 -4.62 -6.11
N PHE A 37 -0.08 -5.20 -6.03
CA PHE A 37 0.64 -5.68 -7.21
C PHE A 37 1.18 -7.10 -7.00
N GLN A 38 1.12 -7.88 -8.08
CA GLN A 38 1.81 -9.15 -8.16
C GLN A 38 3.31 -8.90 -8.30
N LYS A 39 4.10 -9.53 -7.45
CA LYS A 39 5.56 -9.49 -7.49
C LYS A 39 6.04 -10.30 -8.70
N LYS A 40 6.07 -9.65 -9.87
CA LYS A 40 6.72 -10.19 -11.08
C LYS A 40 8.24 -9.99 -11.05
N THR A 41 8.75 -9.09 -10.19
CA THR A 41 10.18 -8.77 -10.08
C THR A 41 10.63 -8.70 -8.62
N GLN A 42 11.92 -8.93 -8.35
CA GLN A 42 12.45 -9.06 -6.99
C GLN A 42 12.38 -7.75 -6.17
N LYS A 43 12.44 -6.59 -6.84
CA LYS A 43 12.44 -5.26 -6.23
C LYS A 43 11.04 -4.64 -6.30
N THR A 44 10.60 -4.05 -5.18
CA THR A 44 9.41 -3.18 -5.19
C THR A 44 9.69 -1.99 -6.11
N PRO A 45 8.90 -1.75 -7.16
CA PRO A 45 9.08 -0.57 -7.99
C PRO A 45 8.81 0.68 -7.14
N LYS A 46 9.75 1.62 -7.11
CA LYS A 46 9.59 2.89 -6.37
C LYS A 46 8.33 3.66 -6.80
N GLN A 47 7.90 3.48 -8.04
CA GLN A 47 6.67 4.06 -8.59
C GLN A 47 5.41 3.59 -7.85
N GLU A 48 5.35 2.33 -7.43
CA GLU A 48 4.17 1.79 -6.74
C GLU A 48 4.06 2.32 -5.31
N ILE A 49 5.21 2.56 -4.66
CA ILE A 49 5.28 3.24 -3.35
C ILE A 49 4.84 4.69 -3.49
N ALA A 50 5.36 5.41 -4.49
CA ALA A 50 4.99 6.81 -4.75
C ALA A 50 3.49 6.96 -5.06
N LYS A 51 2.90 6.03 -5.83
CA LYS A 51 1.45 5.98 -6.07
C LYS A 51 0.66 5.77 -4.77
N ALA A 52 1.08 4.83 -3.93
CA ALA A 52 0.39 4.56 -2.67
C ALA A 52 0.40 5.78 -1.74
N LEU A 53 1.53 6.50 -1.67
CA LEU A 53 1.64 7.76 -0.92
C LEU A 53 0.72 8.85 -1.48
N LYS A 54 0.70 9.04 -2.81
CA LYS A 54 -0.16 10.02 -3.47
C LYS A 54 -1.65 9.74 -3.23
N ILE A 55 -2.06 8.46 -3.30
CA ILE A 55 -3.44 8.04 -3.01
C ILE A 55 -3.80 8.32 -1.54
N MET A 56 -2.86 8.07 -0.62
CA MET A 56 -3.07 8.37 0.79
C MET A 56 -3.24 9.87 1.04
N GLU A 57 -2.40 10.71 0.44
CA GLU A 57 -2.49 12.17 0.53
C GLU A 57 -3.81 12.69 -0.04
N GLU A 58 -4.17 12.27 -1.26
CA GLU A 58 -5.45 12.61 -1.89
C GLU A 58 -6.66 12.16 -1.05
N TYR A 59 -6.58 11.00 -0.40
CA TYR A 59 -7.65 10.51 0.48
C TYR A 59 -7.87 11.45 1.68
N TYR A 60 -6.81 11.86 2.36
CA TYR A 60 -6.90 12.77 3.51
C TYR A 60 -7.30 14.19 3.09
N GLU A 61 -6.89 14.66 1.91
CA GLU A 61 -7.34 15.94 1.37
C GLU A 61 -8.84 15.96 1.06
N ASN A 62 -9.37 14.91 0.45
CA ASN A 62 -10.80 14.82 0.12
C ASN A 62 -11.70 14.56 1.35
N LYS A 63 -11.13 14.07 2.45
CA LYS A 63 -11.87 13.82 3.71
C LYS A 63 -12.07 15.10 4.55
N LYS A 64 -11.35 16.18 4.23
CA LYS A 64 -11.45 17.49 4.88
C LYS A 64 -12.76 18.20 4.55
#